data_AF-A0A212EPW4-F1
#
_entry.id   AF-A0A212EPW4-F1
#
_cell.length_a   1.000
_cell.length_b   1.000
_cell.length_c   1.000
_cell.angle_alpha   90.00
_cell.angle_beta   90.00
_cell.angle_gamma   90.00
#
_symmetry.space_group_name_H-M   'P 1'
#
loop_
_entity.id
_entity.type
_entity.pdbx_description
1 polymer ?
#
loop_
_entity_poly.entity_id
_entity_poly.type
_entity_poly.pdbx_seq_one_letter_code
_entity_poly.pdbx_strand_id
1 'polypeptide(L)'
;MVYEKRVSKALVLENNTAEDVARAMIESGLQKEPFYIFDMDKAYQFIQHFRKMMPRIKMFYAVKSNDSCMMLKLAAALGVGFDCASPGEIYRILKLK
;
A
#
# COMPACT_ATOMS: atom_id res chain seq x y z
N MET A 1 4.31 32.05 -7.08
CA MET A 1 4.84 30.79 -6.53
C MET A 1 3.81 30.25 -5.55
N VAL A 2 2.97 29.31 -5.99
CA VAL A 2 2.03 28.62 -5.10
C VAL A 2 2.82 27.50 -4.43
N TYR A 3 3.13 27.66 -3.15
CA TYR A 3 3.69 26.59 -2.33
C TYR A 3 2.57 25.59 -2.05
N GLU A 4 2.43 24.60 -2.93
CA GLU A 4 1.61 23.42 -2.66
C GLU A 4 2.33 22.61 -1.58
N LYS A 5 1.94 22.81 -0.32
CA LYS A 5 2.32 21.92 0.79
C LYS A 5 1.82 20.54 0.42
N ARG A 6 2.70 19.69 -0.12
CA ARG A 6 2.45 18.25 -0.29
C ARG A 6 2.13 17.68 1.09
N VAL A 7 0.85 17.56 1.40
CA VAL A 7 0.38 16.70 2.48
C VAL A 7 0.93 15.32 2.16
N SER A 8 1.82 14.82 2.99
CA SER A 8 2.39 13.48 2.84
C SER A 8 1.26 12.48 2.69
N LYS A 9 1.20 11.75 1.57
CA LYS A 9 0.19 10.72 1.26
C LYS A 9 0.24 9.50 2.20
N ALA A 10 1.12 9.52 3.20
CA ALA A 10 1.30 8.48 4.19
C ALA A 10 1.29 9.13 5.59
N LEU A 11 0.57 8.49 6.50
CA LEU A 11 0.48 8.86 7.90
C LEU A 11 1.13 7.74 8.71
N VAL A 12 1.97 8.09 9.69
CA VAL A 12 2.47 7.16 10.70
C VAL A 12 1.67 7.42 11.96
N LEU A 13 1.05 6.38 12.49
CA LEU A 13 0.16 6.46 13.64
C LEU A 13 0.83 5.72 14.80
N GLU A 14 0.90 6.34 15.99
CA GLU A 14 1.45 5.69 17.18
C GLU A 14 0.36 5.00 18.00
N ASN A 15 -0.77 5.69 18.22
CA ASN A 15 -1.87 5.24 19.08
C ASN A 15 -3.23 5.46 18.41
N ASN A 16 -3.27 5.47 17.08
CA ASN A 16 -4.50 5.65 16.30
C ASN A 16 -4.62 4.56 15.25
N THR A 17 -5.86 4.26 14.87
CA THR A 17 -6.19 3.28 13.85
C THR A 17 -6.48 3.95 12.51
N ALA A 18 -6.55 3.14 11.44
CA ALA A 18 -6.99 3.61 10.13
C ALA A 18 -8.43 4.17 10.19
N GLU A 19 -9.28 3.57 11.04
CA GLU A 19 -10.65 4.00 11.30
C GLU A 19 -10.72 5.38 11.96
N ASP A 20 -9.80 5.68 12.89
CA ASP A 20 -9.71 7.01 13.51
C ASP A 20 -9.32 8.08 12.49
N VAL A 21 -8.40 7.75 11.57
CA VAL A 21 -8.04 8.62 10.45
C VAL A 21 -9.25 8.83 9.54
N ALA A 22 -9.99 7.77 9.20
CA ALA A 22 -11.19 7.89 8.37
C ALA A 22 -12.22 8.82 9.01
N ARG A 23 -12.47 8.65 10.31
CA ARG A 23 -13.39 9.47 11.09
C ARG A 23 -12.95 10.94 11.08
N ALA A 24 -11.68 11.22 11.37
CA ALA A 24 -11.15 12.57 11.36
C ALA A 24 -11.27 13.24 9.97
N MET A 25 -11.02 12.50 8.88
CA MET A 25 -11.19 13.02 7.52
C MET A 25 -12.64 13.38 7.22
N ILE A 26 -13.60 12.54 7.62
CA ILE A 26 -15.03 12.77 7.45
C ILE A 26 -15.50 13.97 8.28
N GLU A 27 -15.16 13.99 9.58
CA GLU A 27 -15.59 15.02 10.52
C GLU A 27 -14.98 16.40 10.21
N SER A 28 -13.81 16.44 9.58
CA SER A 28 -13.20 17.71 9.13
C SER A 28 -14.06 18.45 8.09
N GLY A 29 -14.96 17.75 7.38
CA GLY A 29 -15.75 18.30 6.27
C GLY A 29 -14.93 18.73 5.04
N LEU A 30 -13.60 18.53 5.07
CA LEU A 30 -12.69 18.87 3.98
C LEU A 30 -12.69 17.80 2.88
N GLN A 31 -12.90 16.54 3.26
CA GLN A 31 -12.97 15.44 2.30
C GLN A 31 -14.41 15.30 1.79
N LYS A 32 -14.64 15.65 0.52
CA LYS A 32 -15.97 15.63 -0.11
C LYS A 32 -16.09 14.52 -1.14
N GLU A 33 -14.97 14.02 -1.67
CA GLU A 33 -14.94 12.88 -2.59
C GLU A 33 -14.79 11.54 -1.85
N PRO A 34 -15.24 10.43 -2.47
CA PRO A 34 -14.91 9.09 -1.98
C PRO A 34 -13.40 8.89 -1.86
N PHE A 35 -12.98 8.24 -0.78
CA PHE A 35 -11.58 7.96 -0.51
C PHE A 35 -11.43 6.55 0.07
N TYR A 36 -10.20 6.06 0.07
CA TYR A 36 -9.82 4.84 0.78
C TYR A 36 -8.60 5.10 1.66
N ILE A 37 -8.50 4.34 2.75
CA ILE A 37 -7.32 4.28 3.59
C ILE A 37 -6.73 2.89 3.44
N PHE A 38 -5.42 2.82 3.21
CA PHE A 38 -4.71 1.57 3.06
C PHE A 38 -3.73 1.38 4.21
N ASP A 39 -4.00 0.38 5.04
CA ASP A 39 -3.19 0.03 6.19
C ASP A 39 -1.97 -0.79 5.75
N MET A 40 -0.81 -0.12 5.72
CA MET A 40 0.47 -0.72 5.32
C MET A 40 0.99 -1.73 6.34
N ASP A 41 0.67 -1.56 7.63
CA ASP A 41 1.10 -2.46 8.69
C ASP A 41 0.38 -3.79 8.59
N LYS A 42 -0.94 -3.79 8.29
CA LYS A 42 -1.68 -5.02 7.98
C LYS A 42 -1.12 -5.74 6.76
N ALA A 43 -0.77 -5.01 5.69
CA ALA A 43 -0.16 -5.61 4.51
C ALA A 43 1.17 -6.30 4.84
N TYR A 44 2.03 -5.66 5.63
CA TYR A 44 3.26 -6.26 6.15
C TYR A 44 2.96 -7.51 6.99
N GLN A 45 2.06 -7.42 7.96
CA GLN A 45 1.69 -8.52 8.84
C GLN A 45 1.17 -9.73 8.05
N PHE A 46 0.35 -9.52 7.01
CA PHE A 46 -0.13 -10.61 6.17
C PHE A 46 0.99 -11.29 5.38
N ILE A 47 1.95 -10.55 4.85
CA ILE A 47 3.11 -11.14 4.16
C ILE A 47 3.93 -11.99 5.14
N GLN A 48 4.19 -11.47 6.34
CA GLN A 48 4.95 -12.20 7.36
C GLN A 48 4.19 -13.44 7.86
N HIS A 49 2.87 -13.32 8.06
CA HIS A 49 2.02 -14.43 8.44
C HIS A 49 2.01 -15.53 7.37
N PHE A 50 1.85 -15.16 6.10
CA PHE A 50 1.88 -16.11 4.99
C PHE A 50 3.22 -16.86 4.95
N ARG A 51 4.34 -16.16 5.08
CA ARG A 51 5.68 -16.78 5.11
C ARG A 51 5.83 -17.78 6.25
N LYS A 52 5.31 -17.45 7.43
CA LYS A 52 5.33 -18.35 8.59
C LYS A 52 4.48 -19.59 8.35
N MET A 53 3.28 -19.43 7.78
CA MET A 53 2.33 -20.53 7.56
C MET A 53 2.69 -21.41 6.36
N MET A 54 3.31 -20.84 5.33
CA MET A 54 3.61 -21.49 4.06
C MET A 54 5.10 -21.37 3.69
N PRO A 55 6.03 -21.87 4.51
CA PRO A 55 7.47 -21.61 4.35
C PRO A 55 8.09 -22.18 3.08
N ARG A 56 7.42 -23.14 2.42
CA ARG A 56 7.87 -23.76 1.16
C ARG A 56 7.34 -23.05 -0.09
N ILE A 57 6.41 -22.10 0.07
CA ILE A 57 5.77 -21.42 -1.06
C ILE A 57 6.47 -20.07 -1.31
N LYS A 58 6.99 -19.88 -2.52
CA LYS A 58 7.47 -18.57 -2.96
C LYS A 58 6.27 -17.69 -3.33
N MET A 59 6.15 -16.55 -2.66
CA MET A 59 5.06 -15.60 -2.91
C MET A 59 5.31 -14.76 -4.17
N PHE A 60 4.28 -14.63 -4.99
CA PHE A 60 4.21 -13.66 -6.09
C PHE A 60 2.92 -12.86 -5.94
N TYR A 61 3.05 -11.55 -5.73
CA TYR A 61 1.92 -10.65 -5.54
C TYR A 61 1.25 -10.34 -6.89
N ALA A 62 -0.05 -10.60 -7.00
CA ALA A 62 -0.83 -10.29 -8.19
C ALA A 62 -1.05 -8.78 -8.32
N VAL A 63 -0.33 -8.14 -9.26
CA VAL A 63 -0.31 -6.68 -9.42
C VAL A 63 -1.69 -6.10 -9.71
N LYS A 64 -2.50 -6.81 -10.51
CA LYS A 64 -3.87 -6.42 -10.87
C LYS A 64 -4.81 -6.19 -9.69
N SER A 65 -4.50 -6.77 -8.52
CA SER A 65 -5.36 -6.70 -7.34
C SER A 65 -5.30 -5.32 -6.68
N ASN A 66 -4.11 -4.70 -6.64
CA ASN A 66 -3.90 -3.32 -6.20
C ASN A 66 -2.49 -2.90 -6.63
N ASP A 67 -2.40 -2.00 -7.61
CA ASP A 67 -1.13 -1.56 -8.20
C ASP A 67 -0.51 -0.35 -7.45
N SER A 68 -0.99 -0.02 -6.25
CA SER A 68 -0.49 1.08 -5.43
C SER A 68 1.02 1.03 -5.28
N CYS A 69 1.69 2.15 -5.57
CA CYS A 69 3.14 2.24 -5.50
C CYS A 69 3.69 1.87 -4.12
N MET A 70 2.97 2.18 -3.03
CA MET A 70 3.40 1.82 -1.67
C MET A 70 3.33 0.31 -1.43
N MET A 71 2.25 -0.36 -1.86
CA MET A 71 2.11 -1.81 -1.72
C MET A 71 3.18 -2.55 -2.54
N LEU A 72 3.40 -2.13 -3.78
CA LEU A 72 4.43 -2.72 -4.64
C LEU A 72 5.83 -2.53 -4.04
N LYS A 73 6.13 -1.34 -3.49
CA LYS A 73 7.42 -1.07 -2.83
C LYS A 73 7.60 -1.91 -1.57
N LEU A 74 6.56 -2.07 -0.76
CA LEU A 74 6.60 -2.96 0.40
C LEU A 74 6.88 -4.41 -0.03
N ALA A 75 6.14 -4.93 -1.02
CA ALA A 75 6.35 -6.28 -1.54
C ALA A 75 7.79 -6.48 -2.05
N ALA A 76 8.30 -5.53 -2.84
CA ALA A 76 9.68 -5.57 -3.35
C ALA A 76 10.71 -5.52 -2.22
N ALA A 77 10.56 -4.61 -1.25
CA ALA A 77 11.45 -4.47 -0.10
C ALA A 77 11.48 -5.74 0.77
N LEU A 78 10.36 -6.44 0.86
CA LEU A 78 10.27 -7.71 1.58
C LEU A 78 10.79 -8.89 0.76
N GLY A 79 11.09 -8.75 -0.53
CA GLY A 79 11.54 -9.83 -1.41
C GLY A 79 10.41 -10.73 -1.94
N VAL A 80 9.18 -10.22 -2.02
CA VAL A 80 8.05 -10.89 -2.67
C VAL A 80 8.14 -10.68 -4.19
N GLY A 81 7.89 -11.73 -4.98
CA GLY A 81 7.84 -11.61 -6.44
C GLY A 81 6.56 -10.93 -6.92
N PHE A 82 6.42 -10.73 -8.24
CA PHE A 82 5.23 -10.13 -8.83
C PHE A 82 4.63 -11.03 -9.90
N ASP A 83 3.33 -11.29 -9.80
CA ASP A 83 2.51 -11.87 -10.85
C ASP A 83 1.91 -10.73 -11.68
N CYS A 84 2.37 -10.63 -12.93
CA CYS A 84 1.98 -9.59 -13.88
C CYS A 84 1.20 -10.24 -15.03
N ALA A 85 0.00 -9.73 -15.28
CA ALA A 85 -0.92 -10.14 -16.34
C ALA A 85 -0.82 -9.28 -17.61
N SER A 86 -0.04 -8.20 -17.61
CA SER A 86 0.17 -7.34 -18.79
C SER A 86 1.58 -6.77 -18.93
N PRO A 87 2.02 -6.39 -20.15
CA PRO A 87 3.28 -5.68 -20.36
C PRO A 87 3.39 -4.36 -19.56
N GLY A 88 2.26 -3.67 -19.34
CA GLY A 88 2.21 -2.45 -18.55
C GLY A 88 2.55 -2.67 -17.08
N GLU A 89 2.08 -3.78 -16.50
CA GLU A 89 2.44 -4.17 -15.13
C GLU A 89 3.92 -4.54 -15.03
N ILE A 90 4.45 -5.30 -15.99
CA ILE A 90 5.89 -5.64 -16.05
C ILE A 90 6.72 -4.35 -16.08
N TYR A 91 6.38 -3.42 -16.97
CA TYR A 91 7.09 -2.14 -17.09
C TYR A 91 7.04 -1.33 -15.80
N ARG A 92 5.91 -1.33 -15.11
CA ARG A 92 5.74 -0.64 -13.82
C ARG A 92 6.65 -1.24 -12.75
N ILE A 93 6.72 -2.57 -12.65
CA ILE A 93 7.61 -3.25 -11.69
C ILE A 93 9.08 -3.01 -12.02
N LEU A 94 9.47 -3.04 -13.29
CA LEU A 94 10.85 -2.74 -13.70
C LEU A 94 11.27 -1.28 -13.39
N LYS A 95 10.30 -0.37 -13.28
CA LYS A 95 10.52 1.03 -12.91
C LYS A 95 10.37 1.33 -11.42
N LEU A 96 10.08 0.31 -10.60
CA LEU A 96 9.95 0.49 -9.16
C LEU A 96 11.33 0.88 -8.59
N LYS A 97 11.43 2.09 -8.04
CA LYS A 97 12.62 2.59 -7.34
C LYS A 97 12.43 2.50 -5.83
#